data_AF-A0A2B1K1Y6-F1
#
_entry.id   AF-A0A2B1K1Y6-F1
#
_cell.length_a   1.000
_cell.length_b   1.000
_cell.length_c   1.000
_cell.angle_alpha   90.00
_cell.angle_beta   90.00
_cell.angle_gamma   90.00
#
_symmetry.space_group_name_H-M   'P 1'
#
loop_
_entity.id
_entity.type
_entity.pdbx_description
1 polymer ?
#
loop_
_entity_poly.entity_id
_entity_poly.type
_entity_poly.pdbx_seq_one_letter_code
_entity_poly.pdbx_strand_id
1 'polypeptide(L)' 'MNVLMIYAHPNPSSFNAAILEHVQKGLEGTSQSVTVLDLYKEQFDPVLVFNEAKKRLVQYE' A
#
# COMPACT_ATOMS: atom_id res chain seq x y z
N MET A 1 -5.04 -13.44 -11.38
CA MET A 1 -3.90 -12.55 -11.07
C MET A 1 -4.32 -11.70 -9.87
N ASN A 2 -3.40 -11.42 -8.94
CA ASN A 2 -3.71 -10.62 -7.74
C ASN A 2 -3.10 -9.22 -7.89
N VAL A 3 -3.87 -8.19 -7.55
CA VAL A 3 -3.45 -6.79 -7.57
C VAL A 3 -3.48 -6.26 -6.14
N LEU A 4 -2.33 -5.78 -5.67
CA LEU A 4 -2.22 -5.02 -4.43
C LEU A 4 -2.04 -3.54 -4.77
N MET A 5 -2.97 -2.70 -4.34
CA MET A 5 -2.90 -1.25 -4.45
C MET A 5 -2.43 -0.68 -3.13
N ILE A 6 -1.25 -0.06 -3.10
CA ILE A 6 -0.75 0.66 -1.92
C ILE A 6 -1.18 2.12 -2.05
N TYR A 7 -2.09 2.55 -1.18
CA TYR A 7 -2.59 3.92 -1.14
C TYR A 7 -1.89 4.71 -0.03
N ALA A 8 -1.28 5.83 -0.41
CA ALA A 8 -0.43 6.63 0.47
C ALA A 8 -0.78 8.12 0.39
N HIS A 9 -2.04 8.46 0.70
CA HIS A 9 -2.45 9.86 0.78
C HIS A 9 -3.41 10.13 1.96
N PRO A 10 -3.20 11.17 2.77
CA PRO A 10 -3.97 11.38 4.00
C PRO A 10 -5.39 11.92 3.76
N ASN A 11 -5.58 12.67 2.68
CA ASN A 11 -6.87 13.29 2.37
C ASN A 11 -7.71 12.36 1.46
N PRO A 12 -8.88 11.87 1.94
CA PRO A 12 -9.77 11.01 1.16
C PRO A 12 -10.49 11.75 0.01
N SER A 13 -10.49 13.08 0.00
CA SER A 13 -11.04 13.92 -1.09
C SER A 13 -9.96 14.41 -2.06
N SER A 14 -8.77 13.79 -2.04
CA SER A 14 -7.66 14.16 -2.91
C SER A 14 -7.81 13.64 -4.34
N PHE A 15 -7.05 14.22 -5.27
CA PHE A 15 -6.94 13.67 -6.62
C PHE A 15 -6.40 12.23 -6.64
N ASN A 16 -5.50 11.88 -5.70
CA ASN A 16 -5.02 10.51 -5.54
C ASN A 16 -6.13 9.54 -5.11
N ALA A 17 -7.09 9.99 -4.29
CA ALA A 17 -8.26 9.20 -3.96
C ALA A 17 -9.11 8.93 -5.21
N ALA A 18 -9.30 9.94 -6.06
CA ALA A 18 -10.03 9.78 -7.32
C ALA A 18 -9.31 8.82 -8.30
N ILE A 19 -7.97 8.84 -8.36
CA ILE A 19 -7.20 7.86 -9.13
C ILE A 19 -7.43 6.45 -8.60
N LEU A 20 -7.31 6.23 -7.28
CA LEU A 20 -7.55 4.92 -6.66
C LEU A 20 -8.94 4.38 -7.02
N GLU A 21 -9.98 5.20 -6.83
CA GLU A 21 -11.36 4.84 -7.16
C GLU A 21 -11.51 4.48 -8.64
N HIS A 22 -10.91 5.27 -9.55
CA HIS A 22 -10.98 5.02 -10.98
C HIS A 22 -10.32 3.70 -11.38
N VAL A 23 -9.14 3.39 -10.80
CA VAL A 23 -8.45 2.12 -11.06
C VAL A 23 -9.24 0.94 -10.50
N GLN A 24 -9.80 1.05 -9.29
CA GLN A 24 -10.65 0.00 -8.71
C GLN A 24 -11.84 -0.31 -9.63
N LYS A 25 -12.56 0.72 -10.09
CA LYS A 25 -13.66 0.58 -11.05
C LYS A 25 -13.23 -0.07 -12.36
N GLY A 26 -12.05 0.27 -12.88
CA GLY A 26 -11.52 -0.34 -14.10
C GLY A 26 -11.20 -1.83 -13.96
N LEU A 27 -11.01 -2.33 -12.75
CA LEU A 27 -10.75 -3.74 -12.46
C LEU A 27 -12.01 -4.52 -12.03
N GLU A 28 -13.11 -3.82 -11.74
CA GLU A 28 -14.40 -4.46 -11.46
C GLU A 28 -14.84 -5.33 -12.66
N GLY A 29 -15.31 -6.55 -12.38
CA GLY A 29 -15.76 -7.51 -13.41
C GLY A 29 -14.63 -8.30 -14.09
N THR A 30 -13.36 -8.07 -13.75
CA THR A 30 -12.26 -8.95 -14.15
C THR A 30 -12.13 -10.15 -13.21
N SER A 31 -11.40 -11.19 -13.63
CA SER A 31 -11.07 -12.34 -12.76
C SER A 31 -9.91 -12.04 -11.78
N GLN A 32 -9.53 -10.77 -11.61
CA GLN A 32 -8.44 -10.36 -10.75
C GLN A 32 -8.92 -10.12 -9.32
N SER A 33 -8.19 -10.62 -8.33
CA SER A 33 -8.44 -10.28 -6.93
C SER A 33 -7.72 -8.98 -6.61
N VAL A 34 -8.46 -7.98 -6.13
CA VAL A 34 -7.91 -6.66 -5.77
C VAL A 34 -7.89 -6.50 -4.25
N THR A 35 -6.77 -6.03 -3.70
CA THR A 35 -6.61 -5.64 -2.29
C THR A 35 -6.06 -4.23 -2.22
N VAL A 36 -6.61 -3.40 -1.34
CA VAL A 36 -6.12 -2.04 -1.09
C VAL A 36 -5.49 -1.99 0.30
N LEU A 37 -4.23 -1.54 0.36
CA LEU A 37 -3.51 -1.25 1.60
C LEU A 37 -3.37 0.26 1.74
N ASP A 38 -4.17 0.86 2.61
CA ASP A 38 -4.16 2.31 2.87
C ASP A 38 -3.22 2.63 4.03
N LEU A 39 -2.01 3.10 3.73
CA LEU A 39 -0.96 3.31 4.72
C LEU A 39 -1.36 4.32 5.80
N TYR A 40 -2.19 5.31 5.46
CA TYR A 40 -2.63 6.32 6.43
C TYR A 40 -3.73 5.77 7.35
N LYS A 41 -4.68 4.98 6.82
CA LYS A 41 -5.68 4.30 7.66
C LYS A 41 -5.05 3.23 8.55
N GLU A 42 -4.07 2.50 8.01
CA GLU A 42 -3.33 1.46 8.73
C GLU A 42 -2.32 2.05 9.75
N GLN A 43 -2.15 3.38 9.80
CA GLN A 43 -1.16 4.04 10.65
C GLN A 43 0.23 3.42 10.50
N PHE A 44 0.61 3.14 9.25
CA PHE A 44 1.88 2.50 8.93
C PHE A 44 3.03 3.34 9.47
N ASP A 45 3.92 2.72 10.25
CA ASP A 45 5.18 3.35 10.71
C ASP A 45 6.22 3.29 9.57
N PRO A 46 6.54 4.42 8.93
CA PRO A 46 7.48 4.44 7.81
C PRO A 46 8.94 4.46 8.29
N VAL A 47 9.20 4.55 9.60
CA VAL A 47 10.55 4.74 10.12
C VAL A 47 11.28 3.41 10.17
N LEU A 48 12.30 3.29 9.34
CA LEU A 48 13.24 2.18 9.42
C LEU A 48 14.13 2.34 10.66
N VAL A 49 13.96 1.46 11.64
CA VAL A 49 14.72 1.49 12.90
C VAL A 49 15.80 0.40 12.90
N PHE A 50 17.05 0.81 13.19
CA PHE A 50 18.16 -0.09 13.46
C PHE A 50 18.65 0.08 14.91
N ASN A 51 18.72 -1.01 15.66
CA ASN A 51 19.31 -1.06 17.00
C ASN A 51 19.69 -2.51 17.37
N GLU A 52 20.12 -2.74 18.61
CA GLU A 52 20.50 -4.08 19.07
C GLU A 52 19.36 -5.11 18.92
N ALA A 53 18.10 -4.68 19.07
CA ALA A 53 16.92 -5.52 18.91
C ALA A 53 16.45 -5.65 17.45
N LYS A 54 16.64 -4.62 16.61
CA LYS A 54 16.29 -4.59 15.18
C LYS A 54 17.56 -4.46 14.34
N LYS A 55 18.23 -5.58 14.11
CA LYS A 55 19.44 -5.64 13.27
C LYS A 55 19.06 -5.70 11.78
N ARG A 56 19.92 -5.12 10.93
CA ARG A 56 19.79 -5.28 9.48
C ARG A 56 19.98 -6.75 9.12
N LEU A 57 19.01 -7.36 8.44
CA LEU A 57 19.19 -8.67 7.83
C LEU A 57 20.19 -8.50 6.68
N VAL A 58 21.42 -8.97 6.88
CA VAL A 58 22.40 -9.07 5.80
C VAL A 58 22.25 -10.48 5.23
N GLN A 59 21.62 -10.60 4.07
CA GLN A 59 21.66 -11.85 3.32
C GLN A 59 23.04 -11.92 2.64
N TYR A 60 23.86 -12.89 3.04
CA TYR A 60 25.03 -13.29 2.26
C TYR A 60 24.54 -14.23 1.16
N GLU A 61 24.86 -13.92 -0.09
CA GLU A 61 24.80 -14.86 -1.22
C GLU A 61 25.88 -15.94 -1.08
#